data_AF-A0A3E0E3B3-F1
#
_entry.id   AF-A0A3E0E3B3-F1
#
_cell.length_a   1.000
_cell.length_b   1.000
_cell.length_c   1.000
_cell.angle_alpha   90.00
_cell.angle_beta   90.00
_cell.angle_gamma   90.00
#
_symmetry.space_group_name_H-M   'P 1'
#
loop_
_entity.id
_entity.type
_entity.pdbx_description
1 polymer ?
#
loop_
_entity_poly.entity_id
_entity_poly.type
_entity_poly.pdbx_seq_one_letter_code
_entity_poly.pdbx_strand_id
1 'polypeptide(L)'
;MEGGFFISDWLRNRNTVEFLGIWETVNNPTFNYGEFAIIKSQAGLNNYKISTTEWIEKTNAIGLKATAGRYGGTYAHLDIAFAFGMWISAEFKVYSQ
;
A
#
# COMPACT_ATOMS: atom_id res chain seq x y z
N MET A 1 -1.26 6.66 -17.52
CA MET A 1 -1.28 6.74 -16.03
C MET A 1 -0.76 5.41 -15.49
N GLU A 2 0.56 5.21 -15.49
CA GLU A 2 1.19 3.95 -15.07
C GLU A 2 1.29 3.80 -13.54
N GLY A 3 1.20 4.90 -12.78
CA GLY A 3 1.32 4.92 -11.32
C GLY A 3 0.30 4.07 -10.54
N GLY A 4 -0.93 3.91 -11.07
CA GLY A 4 -1.98 3.10 -10.41
C GLY A 4 -1.72 1.60 -10.47
N PHE A 5 -0.93 1.13 -11.44
CA PHE A 5 -0.57 -0.28 -11.56
C PHE A 5 0.46 -0.67 -10.48
N PHE A 6 1.45 0.19 -10.24
CA PHE A 6 2.52 -0.07 -9.26
C PHE A 6 2.02 -0.11 -7.81
N ILE A 7 1.10 0.78 -7.41
CA ILE A 7 0.58 0.76 -6.03
C ILE A 7 -0.24 -0.52 -5.75
N SER A 8 -0.94 -1.01 -6.76
CA SER A 8 -1.77 -2.22 -6.66
C SER A 8 -0.90 -3.47 -6.53
N ASP A 9 0.25 -3.51 -7.19
CA ASP A 9 1.22 -4.60 -7.07
C ASP A 9 1.96 -4.54 -5.74
N TRP A 10 2.33 -3.34 -5.31
CA TRP A 10 2.94 -3.08 -4.01
C TRP A 10 2.06 -3.57 -2.85
N LEU A 11 0.74 -3.33 -2.91
CA LEU A 11 -0.23 -3.81 -1.91
C LEU A 11 -0.49 -5.32 -1.96
N ARG A 12 0.01 -6.06 -2.96
CA ARG A 12 -0.01 -7.54 -2.92
C ARG A 12 1.14 -8.11 -2.13
N ASN A 13 2.25 -7.38 -2.04
CA ASN A 13 3.42 -7.85 -1.35
C ASN A 13 3.16 -7.87 0.16
N ARG A 14 3.29 -9.04 0.78
CA ARG A 14 3.07 -9.21 2.22
C ARG A 14 4.01 -8.35 3.07
N ASN A 15 5.26 -8.16 2.63
CA ASN A 15 6.23 -7.32 3.34
C ASN A 15 5.79 -5.85 3.33
N THR A 16 5.26 -5.38 2.20
CA THR A 16 4.71 -4.03 2.08
C THR A 16 3.51 -3.84 2.98
N VAL A 17 2.54 -4.76 2.91
CA VAL A 17 1.32 -4.68 3.73
C VAL A 17 1.67 -4.68 5.23
N GLU A 18 2.66 -5.48 5.62
CA GLU A 18 3.16 -5.50 6.99
C GLU A 18 3.82 -4.17 7.39
N PHE A 19 4.68 -3.62 6.54
CA PHE A 19 5.29 -2.29 6.75
C PHE A 19 4.23 -1.20 6.92
N LEU A 20 3.25 -1.14 6.02
CA LEU A 20 2.14 -0.19 6.09
C LEU A 20 1.36 -0.36 7.39
N GLY A 21 1.00 -1.59 7.77
CA GLY A 21 0.27 -1.85 9.00
C GLY A 21 1.04 -1.43 10.27
N ILE A 22 2.35 -1.61 10.30
CA ILE A 22 3.19 -1.15 11.42
C ILE A 22 3.20 0.39 11.46
N TRP A 23 3.44 1.04 10.31
CA TRP A 23 3.45 2.50 10.24
C TRP A 23 2.11 3.08 10.69
N GLU A 24 0.99 2.51 10.24
CA GLU A 24 -0.35 2.91 10.65
C GLU A 24 -0.57 2.67 12.15
N THR A 25 -0.19 1.52 12.69
CA THR A 25 -0.37 1.25 14.14
C THR A 25 0.36 2.29 15.01
N VAL A 26 1.49 2.82 14.55
CA VAL A 26 2.27 3.82 15.28
C VAL A 26 1.70 5.24 15.09
N ASN A 27 1.23 5.59 13.89
CA ASN A 27 0.85 6.96 13.54
C ASN A 27 -0.66 7.21 13.52
N ASN A 28 -1.49 6.17 13.56
CA ASN A 28 -2.94 6.22 13.38
C ASN A 28 -3.67 5.54 14.55
N PRO A 29 -4.17 6.32 15.53
CA PRO A 29 -4.89 5.77 16.69
C PRO A 29 -6.26 5.18 16.32
N THR A 30 -6.79 5.48 15.13
CA THR A 30 -8.07 4.95 14.63
C THR A 30 -7.91 3.74 13.70
N PHE A 31 -6.70 3.20 13.58
CA PHE A 31 -6.40 2.10 12.67
C PHE A 31 -7.18 0.82 13.04
N ASN A 32 -7.85 0.24 12.06
CA ASN A 32 -8.61 -0.99 12.24
C ASN A 32 -7.71 -2.22 12.07
N TYR A 33 -7.12 -2.64 13.18
CA TYR A 33 -6.24 -3.82 13.24
C TYR A 33 -6.95 -5.13 12.87
N GLY A 34 -8.27 -5.24 13.12
CA GLY A 34 -9.05 -6.44 12.80
C GLY A 34 -9.12 -6.69 11.29
N GLU A 35 -9.55 -5.68 10.52
CA GLU A 35 -9.55 -5.76 9.05
C GLU A 35 -8.13 -5.89 8.49
N PHE A 36 -7.16 -5.19 9.08
CA PHE A 36 -5.75 -5.33 8.70
C PHE A 36 -5.24 -6.77 8.82
N ALA A 37 -5.56 -7.49 9.91
CA ALA A 37 -5.12 -8.87 10.09
C ALA A 37 -5.68 -9.80 8.99
N ILE A 38 -6.91 -9.56 8.54
CA ILE A 38 -7.55 -10.30 7.44
C ILE A 38 -6.81 -10.00 6.13
N ILE A 39 -6.59 -8.73 5.82
CA ILE A 39 -5.88 -8.29 4.61
C ILE A 39 -4.45 -8.85 4.60
N LYS A 40 -3.73 -8.76 5.72
CA LYS A 40 -2.37 -9.31 5.89
C LYS A 40 -2.33 -10.82 5.67
N SER A 41 -3.35 -11.55 6.11
CA SER A 41 -3.44 -13.00 5.90
C SER A 41 -3.70 -13.37 4.44
N GLN A 42 -4.30 -12.48 3.66
CA GLN A 42 -4.60 -12.68 2.24
C GLN A 42 -3.51 -12.12 1.33
N ALA A 43 -2.76 -11.11 1.79
CA ALA A 43 -1.61 -10.54 1.10
C ALA A 43 -0.53 -11.60 0.85
N GLY A 44 -0.01 -11.64 -0.38
CA GLY A 44 0.93 -12.66 -0.86
C GLY A 44 0.27 -13.88 -1.51
N LEU A 45 -1.05 -14.03 -1.45
CA LEU A 45 -1.75 -15.01 -2.28
C LEU A 45 -1.83 -14.52 -3.73
N ASN A 46 -1.49 -15.37 -4.69
CA ASN A 46 -1.48 -15.03 -6.13
C ASN A 46 -2.81 -14.44 -6.65
N ASN A 47 -3.94 -14.77 -6.00
CA ASN A 47 -5.27 -14.33 -6.41
C ASN A 47 -5.82 -13.15 -5.58
N TYR A 48 -5.09 -12.67 -4.56
CA TYR A 48 -5.57 -11.56 -3.75
C TYR A 48 -5.18 -10.22 -4.35
N LYS A 49 -6.15 -9.32 -4.50
CA LYS A 49 -5.95 -7.95 -4.96
C LYS A 49 -6.80 -7.02 -4.11
N ILE A 50 -6.19 -6.00 -3.54
CA ILE A 50 -6.86 -4.91 -2.83
C ILE A 50 -6.45 -3.58 -3.48
N SER A 51 -7.42 -2.69 -3.67
CA SER A 51 -7.16 -1.34 -4.17
C SER A 51 -6.77 -0.42 -3.02
N THR A 52 -6.00 0.65 -3.29
CA THR A 52 -5.63 1.62 -2.25
C THR A 52 -6.85 2.24 -1.56
N THR A 53 -7.91 2.54 -2.31
CA THR A 53 -9.17 3.04 -1.73
C THR A 53 -9.77 2.03 -0.75
N GLU A 54 -9.85 0.76 -1.15
CA GLU A 54 -10.40 -0.31 -0.31
C GLU A 54 -9.55 -0.56 0.94
N TRP A 55 -8.21 -0.47 0.82
CA TRP A 55 -7.30 -0.49 1.97
C TRP A 55 -7.63 0.62 2.97
N ILE A 56 -7.77 1.86 2.49
CA ILE A 56 -8.10 3.02 3.33
C ILE A 56 -9.45 2.83 3.99
N GLU A 57 -10.47 2.42 3.25
CA GLU A 57 -11.83 2.25 3.76
C GLU A 57 -11.93 1.13 4.82
N LYS A 58 -11.26 -0.01 4.60
CA LYS A 58 -11.29 -1.14 5.53
C LYS A 58 -10.47 -0.90 6.79
N THR A 59 -9.29 -0.32 6.62
CA THR A 59 -8.31 -0.20 7.71
C THR A 59 -8.33 1.16 8.41
N ASN A 60 -9.07 2.13 7.87
CA ASN A 60 -9.02 3.53 8.27
C ASN A 60 -7.61 4.14 8.12
N ALA A 61 -6.83 3.66 7.14
CA ALA A 61 -5.44 4.09 6.98
C ALA A 61 -5.34 5.57 6.60
N ILE A 62 -4.35 6.26 7.17
CA ILE A 62 -4.08 7.69 6.91
C ILE A 62 -2.80 7.93 6.10
N GLY A 63 -1.90 6.94 6.07
CA GLY A 63 -0.61 7.01 5.40
C GLY A 63 -0.68 6.90 3.89
N LEU A 64 -1.80 6.37 3.37
CA LEU A 64 -2.15 6.37 1.95
C LEU A 64 -3.44 7.17 1.76
N LYS A 65 -3.50 7.97 0.70
CA LYS A 65 -4.68 8.72 0.32
C LYS A 65 -4.96 8.54 -1.17
N ALA A 66 -6.08 7.92 -1.50
CA ALA A 66 -6.57 7.81 -2.86
C ALA A 66 -7.63 8.89 -3.10
N THR A 67 -7.45 9.74 -4.11
CA THR A 67 -8.47 10.71 -4.53
C THR A 67 -8.90 10.40 -5.96
N ALA A 68 -10.19 10.19 -6.16
CA ALA A 68 -10.78 10.02 -7.49
C ALA A 68 -11.08 11.39 -8.13
N GLY A 69 -10.82 11.55 -9.44
CA GLY A 69 -11.17 12.76 -10.19
C GLY A 69 -10.19 13.10 -11.32
N ARG A 70 -10.45 14.21 -12.03
CA ARG A 70 -9.62 14.70 -13.16
C ARG A 70 -8.19 15.10 -12.77
N TYR A 71 -7.98 15.45 -11.50
CA TYR A 71 -6.67 15.63 -10.86
C TYR A 71 -6.42 14.59 -9.77
N GLY A 72 -7.12 13.47 -9.86
CA GLY A 72 -7.03 12.36 -8.93
C GLY A 72 -5.66 11.70 -8.97
N GLY A 73 -5.28 11.12 -7.85
CA GLY A 73 -3.97 10.49 -7.67
C GLY A 73 -3.90 9.76 -6.33
N THR A 74 -2.88 8.92 -6.21
CA THR A 74 -2.53 8.28 -4.95
C THR A 74 -1.41 9.08 -4.31
N TYR A 75 -1.65 9.56 -3.11
CA TYR A 75 -0.70 10.29 -2.28
C TYR A 75 -0.32 9.42 -1.10
N ALA A 76 0.92 9.54 -0.64
CA ALA A 76 1.42 8.79 0.50
C ALA A 76 2.20 9.73 1.43
N HIS A 77 2.24 9.38 2.72
CA HIS A 77 3.16 10.04 3.66
C HIS A 77 4.60 9.91 3.17
N LEU A 78 5.48 10.86 3.53
CA LEU A 78 6.85 10.93 3.02
C LEU A 78 7.62 9.62 3.23
N ASP A 79 7.55 9.01 4.41
CA ASP A 79 8.24 7.75 4.72
C ASP A 79 7.72 6.58 3.87
N ILE A 80 6.41 6.54 3.64
CA ILE A 80 5.74 5.52 2.83
C ILE A 80 6.09 5.70 1.35
N ALA A 81 6.10 6.95 0.86
CA ALA A 81 6.51 7.28 -0.49
C ALA A 81 7.98 6.91 -0.75
N PHE A 82 8.85 7.11 0.25
CA PHE A 82 10.25 6.74 0.17
C PHE A 82 10.44 5.21 0.14
N ALA A 83 9.74 4.48 1.02
CA ALA A 83 9.73 3.02 1.02
C ALA A 83 9.23 2.44 -0.31
N PHE A 84 8.20 3.04 -0.90
CA PHE A 84 7.71 2.67 -2.23
C PHE A 84 8.75 2.91 -3.33
N GLY A 85 9.41 4.07 -3.33
CA GLY A 85 10.48 4.38 -4.30
C GLY A 85 11.66 3.41 -4.19
N MET A 86 12.04 3.02 -2.97
CA MET A 86 13.05 1.99 -2.73
C MET A 86 12.64 0.62 -3.26
N TRP A 87 11.39 0.23 -3.05
CA TRP A 87 10.85 -1.04 -3.54
C TRP A 87 10.87 -1.12 -5.07
N ILE A 88 10.38 -0.08 -5.75
CA ILE A 88 10.42 0.00 -7.22
C ILE A 88 11.87 -0.08 -7.71
N SER A 89 12.79 0.69 -7.11
CA SER A 89 14.20 0.68 -7.52
C SER A 89 14.86 -0.70 -7.35
N ALA A 90 14.50 -1.43 -6.30
CA ALA A 90 14.99 -2.78 -6.07
C ALA A 90 14.50 -3.76 -7.16
N GLU A 91 13.22 -3.70 -7.53
CA GLU A 91 12.70 -4.51 -8.64
C GLU A 91 13.30 -4.12 -9.99
N PHE A 92 13.43 -2.82 -10.26
CA PHE A 92 14.02 -2.33 -11.51
C PHE A 92 15.49 -2.75 -11.68
N LYS A 93 16.23 -2.86 -10.57
CA LYS A 93 17.61 -3.38 -10.58
C LYS A 93 17.69 -4.86 -10.93
N VAL A 94 16.67 -5.66 -10.62
CA VAL A 94 16.64 -7.10 -10.94
C VAL A 94 16.27 -7.34 -12.41
N TYR A 95 15.44 -6.49 -13.00
CA TYR A 95 15.01 -6.61 -14.41
C TYR A 95 15.98 -6.03 -15.45
N SER A 96 17.08 -5.38 -15.01
CA SER A 96 18.06 -4.73 -15.90
C SER A 96 19.38 -5.51 -16.06
N GLN A 97 19.42 -6.79 -15.68
CA GLN A 97 20.51 -7.74 -15.97
C GLN A 97 20.10 -8.82 -16.96
#